data_AF-A0A7W1AJ82-F1
#
_entry.id   AF-A0A7W1AJ82-F1
#
_cell.length_a   1.000
_cell.length_b   1.000
_cell.length_c   1.000
_cell.angle_alpha   90.00
_cell.angle_beta   90.00
_cell.angle_gamma   90.00
#
_symmetry.space_group_name_H-M   'P 1'
#
loop_
_entity.id
_entity.type
_entity.pdbx_description
1 polymer ?
#
loop_
_entity_poly.entity_id
_entity_poly.type
_entity_poly.pdbx_seq_one_letter_code
_entity_poly.pdbx_strand_id
1 'polypeptide(L)'
;ALTRDGTVETCATVMDGSRRRAGAVAAVPDIGAPVIVARAMLETGEHVLLAGHAAQKYAIEIGFQPSPPGSLVTPYSTAQWQAARTAGGKLPSGQRMESAEGGGVGAVARDKNGNFAAATSTGGTVFRRAGAIDDSSVPGIGTWADEDCAVSTSGGEALFRVAFAHNIAAKVADGASIRAAAKDALKELKKLAPNEMAGAIMVSKDSWAALQIGPVMPVAWVDNLGLQDAIGFPL
;
A
#
# COMPACT_ATOMS: atom_id res chain seq x y z
N ALA A 1 -6.78 -2.30 9.70
CA ALA A 1 -8.05 -2.92 10.12
C ALA A 1 -7.77 -3.95 11.22
N LEU A 2 -8.77 -4.68 11.71
CA LEU A 2 -8.58 -5.77 12.67
C LEU A 2 -8.63 -7.15 11.99
N THR A 3 -7.77 -8.06 12.42
CA THR A 3 -7.78 -9.49 12.02
C THR A 3 -9.02 -10.20 12.55
N ARG A 4 -9.25 -11.46 12.18
CA ARG A 4 -10.32 -12.31 12.75
C ARG A 4 -10.24 -12.43 14.26
N ASP A 5 -9.03 -12.34 14.81
CA ASP A 5 -8.77 -12.48 16.23
C ASP A 5 -8.93 -11.14 16.98
N GLY A 6 -9.30 -10.08 16.26
CA GLY A 6 -9.50 -8.74 16.83
C GLY A 6 -8.20 -7.98 17.07
N THR A 7 -7.08 -8.45 16.52
CA THR A 7 -5.75 -7.85 16.68
C THR A 7 -5.38 -6.95 15.49
N VAL A 8 -4.33 -6.14 15.66
CA VAL A 8 -3.75 -5.31 14.60
C VAL A 8 -2.44 -5.95 14.13
N GLU A 9 -2.31 -6.09 12.82
CA GLU A 9 -1.09 -6.50 12.14
C GLU A 9 -0.86 -5.55 10.97
N THR A 10 0.30 -4.91 10.93
CA THR A 10 0.61 -3.88 9.94
C THR A 10 1.64 -4.37 8.91
N CYS A 11 1.54 -3.81 7.71
CA CYS A 11 2.37 -4.11 6.56
C CYS A 11 2.93 -2.79 6.02
N ALA A 12 4.18 -2.78 5.56
CA ALA A 12 4.73 -1.64 4.82
C ALA A 12 5.89 -2.03 3.92
N THR A 13 6.08 -1.26 2.85
CA THR A 13 7.23 -1.31 1.94
C THR A 13 7.73 0.11 1.68
N VAL A 14 9.05 0.26 1.59
CA VAL A 14 9.72 1.47 1.09
C VAL A 14 10.71 1.07 0.00
N MET A 15 10.69 1.79 -1.13
CA MET A 15 11.62 1.59 -2.23
C MET A 15 12.38 2.86 -2.59
N ASP A 16 13.68 2.68 -2.84
CA ASP A 16 14.58 3.67 -3.45
C ASP A 16 14.85 3.29 -4.90
N GLY A 17 14.34 4.10 -5.82
CA GLY A 17 14.43 3.86 -7.26
C GLY A 17 15.83 4.02 -7.84
N SER A 18 16.72 4.77 -7.17
CA SER A 18 18.09 5.00 -7.66
C SER A 18 18.92 3.72 -7.79
N ARG A 19 18.59 2.72 -6.97
CA ARG A 19 19.24 1.39 -6.96
C ARG A 19 18.24 0.23 -6.96
N ARG A 20 16.95 0.52 -7.14
CA ARG A 20 15.83 -0.42 -7.00
C ARG A 20 15.90 -1.23 -5.69
N ARG A 21 16.37 -0.59 -4.62
CA ARG A 21 16.45 -1.22 -3.29
C ARG A 21 15.11 -1.13 -2.60
N ALA A 22 14.76 -2.16 -1.84
CA ALA A 22 13.52 -2.21 -1.08
C ALA A 22 13.80 -2.66 0.36
N GLY A 23 12.98 -2.16 1.28
CA GLY A 23 12.83 -2.71 2.62
C GLY A 23 11.35 -2.82 2.94
N ALA A 24 10.95 -3.92 3.57
CA ALA A 24 9.55 -4.23 3.77
C ALA A 24 9.34 -5.06 5.04
N VAL A 25 8.18 -4.86 5.65
CA VAL A 25 7.69 -5.66 6.77
C VAL A 25 6.26 -6.11 6.54
N ALA A 26 5.93 -7.34 6.94
CA ALA A 26 4.62 -7.93 6.73
C ALA A 26 4.01 -8.45 8.03
N ALA A 27 2.70 -8.24 8.19
CA ALA A 27 1.89 -8.77 9.29
C ALA A 27 2.52 -8.56 10.69
N VAL A 28 3.08 -7.38 10.94
CA VAL A 28 3.82 -7.10 12.17
C VAL A 28 2.85 -6.68 13.27
N PRO A 29 2.85 -7.37 14.43
CA PRO A 29 2.00 -6.98 15.56
C PRO A 29 2.54 -5.73 16.25
N ASP A 30 1.63 -4.91 16.78
CA ASP A 30 1.92 -3.78 17.67
C ASP A 30 2.93 -2.74 17.14
N ILE A 31 3.06 -2.58 15.82
CA ILE A 31 3.88 -1.54 15.21
C ILE A 31 2.98 -0.48 14.56
N GLY A 32 2.89 0.70 15.17
CA GLY A 32 2.08 1.82 14.68
C GLY A 32 2.64 2.56 13.47
N ALA A 33 3.96 2.46 13.24
CA ALA A 33 4.64 3.09 12.11
C ALA A 33 5.56 2.10 11.36
N PRO A 34 4.99 1.06 10.71
CA PRO A 34 5.77 -0.01 10.06
C PRO A 34 6.68 0.50 8.95
N VAL A 35 6.33 1.61 8.30
CA VAL A 35 7.14 2.25 7.27
C VAL A 35 8.53 2.68 7.77
N ILE A 36 8.67 3.02 9.06
CA ILE A 36 9.96 3.38 9.66
C ILE A 36 10.84 2.12 9.79
N VAL A 37 10.26 0.99 10.18
CA VAL A 37 10.98 -0.29 10.25
C VAL A 37 11.38 -0.77 8.85
N ALA A 38 10.46 -0.67 7.88
CA ALA A 38 10.74 -0.95 6.48
C ALA A 38 11.86 -0.06 5.91
N ARG A 39 11.89 1.23 6.28
CA ARG A 39 12.98 2.14 5.92
C ARG A 39 14.31 1.75 6.53
N ALA A 40 14.34 1.34 7.80
CA ALA A 40 15.57 0.85 8.42
C ALA A 40 16.09 -0.42 7.72
N MET A 41 15.21 -1.36 7.36
CA MET A 41 15.58 -2.52 6.55
C MET A 41 16.13 -2.14 5.18
N LEU A 42 15.49 -1.15 4.53
CA LEU A 42 16.00 -0.61 3.28
C LEU A 42 17.42 -0.12 3.47
N GLU A 43 17.72 0.62 4.54
CA GLU A 43 19.02 1.22 4.82
C GLU A 43 20.11 0.19 5.15
N THR A 44 19.81 -0.80 5.99
CA THR A 44 20.75 -1.89 6.34
C THR A 44 21.05 -2.79 5.15
N GLY A 45 20.04 -3.10 4.33
CA GLY A 45 20.19 -3.87 3.09
C GLY A 45 20.53 -5.36 3.28
N GLU A 46 20.46 -5.90 4.50
CA GLU A 46 20.74 -7.31 4.80
C GLU A 46 19.62 -8.23 4.28
N HIS A 47 18.37 -7.82 4.50
CA HIS A 47 17.18 -8.53 4.06
C HIS A 47 16.16 -7.54 3.49
N VAL A 48 15.40 -7.97 2.48
CA VAL A 48 14.36 -7.13 1.85
C VAL A 48 13.07 -7.17 2.64
N LEU A 49 12.67 -8.33 3.17
CA LEU A 49 11.36 -8.54 3.78
C LEU A 49 11.46 -9.40 5.04
N LEU A 50 10.92 -8.89 6.15
CA LEU A 50 10.71 -9.64 7.39
C LEU A 50 9.22 -9.67 7.73
N ALA A 51 8.78 -10.73 8.41
CA ALA A 51 7.35 -10.89 8.73
C ALA A 51 7.10 -11.23 10.20
N GLY A 52 5.91 -10.88 10.67
CA GLY A 52 5.38 -11.25 11.97
C GLY A 52 6.28 -10.83 13.14
N HIS A 53 6.40 -11.73 14.11
CA HIS A 53 7.20 -11.50 15.32
C HIS A 53 8.70 -11.33 15.02
N ALA A 54 9.22 -11.88 13.92
CA ALA A 54 10.62 -11.67 13.54
C ALA A 54 10.86 -10.21 13.14
N ALA A 55 9.95 -9.61 12.37
CA ALA A 55 10.00 -8.18 12.05
C ALA A 55 9.83 -7.29 13.29
N GLN A 56 8.98 -7.69 14.24
CA GLN A 56 8.81 -6.98 15.51
C GLN A 56 10.09 -7.01 16.36
N LYS A 57 10.77 -8.16 16.45
CA LYS A 57 12.06 -8.30 17.13
C LYS A 57 13.12 -7.41 16.48
N TYR A 58 13.21 -7.43 15.15
CA TYR A 58 14.10 -6.53 14.42
C TYR A 58 13.79 -5.05 14.71
N ALA A 59 12.51 -4.67 14.78
CA ALA A 59 12.12 -3.31 15.15
C ALA A 59 12.69 -2.90 16.53
N ILE A 60 12.63 -3.81 17.52
CA ILE A 60 13.21 -3.59 18.85
C ILE A 60 14.73 -3.46 18.78
N GLU A 61 15.40 -4.30 17.99
CA GLU A 61 16.86 -4.29 17.80
C GLU A 61 17.37 -2.96 17.23
N ILE A 62 16.62 -2.35 16.32
CA ILE A 62 16.94 -1.01 15.76
C ILE A 62 16.49 0.15 16.66
N GLY A 63 16.00 -0.13 17.88
CA GLY A 63 15.57 0.86 18.86
C GLY A 63 14.14 1.40 18.67
N PHE A 64 13.37 0.86 17.72
CA PHE A 64 11.96 1.22 17.56
C PHE A 64 11.15 0.63 18.72
N GLN A 65 10.32 1.46 19.36
CA GLN A 65 9.47 1.02 20.47
C GLN A 65 8.13 0.52 19.94
N PRO A 66 7.79 -0.77 20.15
CA PRO A 66 6.45 -1.26 19.83
C PRO A 66 5.38 -0.49 20.61
N SER A 67 4.21 -0.37 20.00
CA SER A 67 3.03 0.16 20.65
C SER A 67 2.57 -0.78 21.77
N PRO A 68 2.00 -0.28 22.87
CA PRO A 68 1.40 -1.15 23.87
C PRO A 68 0.34 -2.08 23.25
N PRO A 69 0.25 -3.36 23.67
CA PRO A 69 -0.73 -4.28 23.12
C PRO A 69 -2.15 -3.71 23.15
N GLY A 70 -2.83 -3.74 22.00
CA GLY A 70 -4.20 -3.23 21.84
C GLY A 70 -4.31 -1.70 21.72
N SER A 71 -3.24 -0.91 21.89
CA SER A 71 -3.32 0.55 21.79
C SER A 71 -3.62 1.06 20.38
N LEU A 72 -3.39 0.22 19.36
CA LEU A 72 -3.72 0.52 17.96
C LEU A 72 -5.18 0.22 17.60
N VAL A 73 -5.93 -0.40 18.51
CA VAL A 73 -7.35 -0.71 18.32
C VAL A 73 -8.18 0.53 18.64
N THR A 74 -8.99 0.97 17.69
CA THR A 74 -9.88 2.12 17.85
C THR A 74 -11.35 1.69 17.94
N PRO A 75 -12.23 2.49 18.57
CA PRO A 75 -13.68 2.23 18.57
C PRO A 75 -14.26 2.02 17.16
N TYR A 76 -13.78 2.81 16.18
CA TYR A 76 -14.15 2.67 14.77
C TYR A 76 -13.75 1.29 14.21
N SER A 77 -12.49 0.87 14.42
CA SER A 77 -12.00 -0.43 13.95
C SER A 77 -12.74 -1.62 14.58
N THR A 78 -13.13 -1.49 15.86
CA THR A 78 -13.93 -2.48 16.59
C THR A 78 -15.33 -2.59 16.02
N ALA A 79 -15.99 -1.47 15.72
CA ALA A 79 -17.32 -1.47 15.11
C ALA A 79 -17.32 -2.16 13.73
N GLN A 80 -16.35 -1.84 12.88
CA GLN A 80 -16.17 -2.48 11.57
C GLN A 80 -15.93 -3.99 11.71
N TRP A 81 -15.09 -4.40 12.67
CA TRP A 81 -14.83 -5.81 12.95
C TRP A 81 -16.08 -6.55 13.42
N GLN A 82 -16.89 -5.96 14.32
CA GLN A 82 -18.14 -6.56 14.80
C GLN A 82 -19.18 -6.71 13.68
N ALA A 83 -19.29 -5.72 12.80
CA ALA A 83 -20.15 -5.77 11.62
C ALA A 83 -19.72 -6.90 10.67
N ALA A 84 -18.43 -6.95 10.34
CA ALA A 84 -17.88 -8.01 9.48
C ALA A 84 -18.06 -9.41 10.10
N ARG A 85 -17.84 -9.56 11.40
CA ARG A 85 -18.04 -10.84 12.12
C ARG A 85 -19.47 -11.35 11.99
N THR A 86 -20.46 -10.47 12.19
CA THR A 86 -21.88 -10.82 12.09
C THR A 86 -22.29 -11.14 10.65
N ALA A 87 -21.64 -10.52 9.66
CA ALA A 87 -21.91 -10.70 8.23
C ALA A 87 -21.07 -11.80 7.56
N GLY A 88 -20.57 -12.78 8.31
CA GLY A 88 -19.82 -13.92 7.74
C GLY A 88 -18.40 -13.59 7.28
N GLY A 89 -17.82 -12.49 7.80
CA GLY A 89 -16.43 -12.10 7.62
C GLY A 89 -16.16 -11.09 6.51
N LYS A 90 -17.19 -10.39 6.02
CA LYS A 90 -17.06 -9.27 5.06
C LYS A 90 -17.92 -8.10 5.52
N LEU A 91 -17.52 -6.87 5.22
CA LEU A 91 -18.40 -5.73 5.50
C LEU A 91 -19.64 -5.77 4.59
N PRO A 92 -20.83 -5.40 5.11
CA PRO A 92 -22.03 -5.22 4.29
C PRO A 92 -21.81 -4.18 3.18
N SER A 93 -22.41 -4.40 2.01
CA SER A 93 -22.21 -3.58 0.81
C SER A 93 -22.45 -2.07 1.01
N GLY A 94 -23.40 -1.68 1.86
CA GLY A 94 -23.69 -0.27 2.18
C GLY A 94 -22.70 0.40 3.14
N GLN A 95 -21.90 -0.38 3.88
CA GLN A 95 -20.88 0.14 4.81
C GLN A 95 -19.48 0.18 4.17
N ARG A 96 -19.36 -0.25 2.91
CA ARG A 96 -18.12 -0.15 2.14
C ARG A 96 -17.82 1.27 1.64
N MET A 97 -18.84 2.12 1.53
CA MET A 97 -18.77 3.36 0.74
C MET A 97 -18.23 4.59 1.49
N GLU A 98 -18.20 4.63 2.82
CA GLU A 98 -17.78 5.85 3.55
C GLU A 98 -16.35 5.79 4.09
N SER A 99 -15.75 4.61 4.19
CA SER A 99 -14.35 4.45 4.58
C SER A 99 -13.94 2.99 4.49
N ALA A 100 -12.87 2.73 3.75
CA ALA A 100 -11.88 1.71 4.09
C ALA A 100 -12.42 0.35 4.57
N GLU A 101 -12.64 -0.59 3.63
CA GLU A 101 -12.53 -2.04 3.95
C GLU A 101 -11.11 -2.45 4.43
N GLY A 102 -10.18 -1.49 4.52
CA GLY A 102 -8.76 -1.67 4.81
C GLY A 102 -7.95 -0.75 3.90
N GLY A 103 -8.04 0.57 4.13
CA GLY A 103 -7.33 1.53 3.31
C GLY A 103 -5.84 1.50 3.62
N GLY A 104 -5.05 1.00 2.70
CA GLY A 104 -3.62 1.31 2.67
C GLY A 104 -3.43 2.80 2.38
N VAL A 105 -2.35 3.35 2.91
CA VAL A 105 -1.85 4.68 2.58
C VAL A 105 -0.58 4.52 1.76
N GLY A 106 -0.38 5.45 0.84
CA GLY A 106 0.71 5.39 -0.12
C GLY A 106 1.28 6.78 -0.38
N ALA A 107 2.57 6.84 -0.70
CA ALA A 107 3.25 8.03 -1.15
C ALA A 107 4.25 7.68 -2.25
N VAL A 108 4.36 8.57 -3.23
CA VAL A 108 5.39 8.53 -4.28
C VAL A 108 6.00 9.91 -4.40
N ALA A 109 7.30 9.98 -4.68
CA ALA A 109 8.01 11.24 -4.81
C ALA A 109 9.11 11.18 -5.86
N ARG A 110 9.41 12.33 -6.44
CA ARG A 110 10.59 12.59 -7.26
C ARG A 110 11.38 13.72 -6.63
N ASP A 111 12.66 13.49 -6.36
CA ASP A 111 13.53 14.52 -5.77
C ASP A 111 14.10 15.49 -6.83
N LYS A 112 14.81 16.53 -6.38
CA LYS A 112 15.45 17.53 -7.25
C LYS A 112 16.55 16.99 -8.16
N ASN A 113 17.10 15.82 -7.83
CA ASN A 113 18.13 15.14 -8.62
C ASN A 113 17.48 14.20 -9.65
N GLY A 114 16.16 14.04 -9.61
CA GLY A 114 15.40 13.15 -10.47
C GLY A 114 15.24 11.73 -9.93
N ASN A 115 15.63 11.45 -8.69
CA ASN A 115 15.46 10.13 -8.08
C ASN A 115 14.01 9.91 -7.66
N PHE A 116 13.53 8.69 -7.81
CA PHE A 116 12.19 8.27 -7.41
C PHE A 116 12.21 7.46 -6.12
N ALA A 117 11.16 7.62 -5.32
CA ALA A 117 10.92 6.81 -4.13
C ALA A 117 9.43 6.55 -3.96
N ALA A 118 9.10 5.39 -3.41
CA ALA A 118 7.73 5.00 -3.10
C ALA A 118 7.65 4.36 -1.73
N ALA A 119 6.53 4.56 -1.04
CA ALA A 119 6.22 3.88 0.20
C ALA A 119 4.73 3.57 0.28
N THR A 120 4.39 2.38 0.79
CA THR A 120 3.01 1.94 1.01
C THR A 120 2.91 1.30 2.38
N SER A 121 1.83 1.55 3.11
CA SER A 121 1.60 1.03 4.45
C SER A 121 0.13 0.75 4.68
N THR A 122 -0.20 -0.32 5.39
CA THR A 122 -1.60 -0.69 5.65
C THR A 122 -1.73 -1.51 6.94
N GLY A 123 -2.93 -1.50 7.51
CA GLY A 123 -3.35 -2.48 8.52
C GLY A 123 -4.14 -3.64 7.94
N GLY A 124 -4.08 -3.83 6.61
CA GLY A 124 -4.82 -4.83 5.86
C GLY A 124 -6.33 -4.65 5.83
N THR A 125 -7.01 -5.67 5.33
CA THR A 125 -8.47 -5.73 5.25
C THR A 125 -9.11 -6.22 6.54
N VAL A 126 -10.33 -5.74 6.83
CA VAL A 126 -11.08 -6.15 8.02
C VAL A 126 -11.40 -7.64 7.98
N PHE A 127 -11.27 -8.30 9.14
CA PHE A 127 -11.60 -9.71 9.33
C PHE A 127 -10.74 -10.69 8.49
N ARG A 128 -9.56 -10.24 8.06
CA ARG A 128 -8.52 -11.09 7.46
C ARG A 128 -7.97 -12.09 8.49
N ARG A 129 -7.48 -13.23 8.02
CA ARG A 129 -6.75 -14.17 8.89
C ARG A 129 -5.50 -13.49 9.44
N ALA A 130 -5.19 -13.71 10.73
CA ALA A 130 -3.90 -13.30 11.28
C ALA A 130 -2.76 -13.94 10.47
N GLY A 131 -1.70 -13.18 10.24
CA GLY A 131 -0.57 -13.55 9.39
C GLY A 131 -0.84 -13.46 7.88
N ALA A 132 -2.02 -13.02 7.44
CA ALA A 132 -2.23 -12.72 6.02
C ALA A 132 -1.30 -11.59 5.57
N ILE A 133 -0.86 -11.62 4.33
CA ILE A 133 0.09 -10.64 3.75
C ILE A 133 -0.60 -10.00 2.55
N ASP A 134 -0.58 -8.68 2.48
CA ASP A 134 -1.19 -7.88 1.42
C ASP A 134 -0.15 -7.28 0.46
N ASP A 135 -0.66 -6.67 -0.62
CA ASP A 135 0.14 -6.07 -1.68
C ASP A 135 1.18 -5.08 -1.15
N SER A 136 0.79 -4.29 -0.14
CA SER A 136 1.58 -3.21 0.45
C SER A 136 2.92 -3.65 1.06
N SER A 137 3.08 -4.94 1.37
CA SER A 137 4.33 -5.51 1.92
C SER A 137 5.21 -6.22 0.88
N VAL A 138 4.78 -6.29 -0.38
CA VAL A 138 5.50 -7.01 -1.43
C VAL A 138 5.97 -6.02 -2.51
N PRO A 139 7.30 -5.75 -2.58
CA PRO A 139 7.89 -4.96 -3.65
C PRO A 139 7.49 -5.49 -5.04
N GLY A 140 7.02 -4.61 -5.91
CA GLY A 140 6.50 -4.94 -7.24
C GLY A 140 5.01 -5.26 -7.30
N ILE A 141 4.36 -5.50 -6.17
CA ILE A 141 2.89 -5.63 -6.11
C ILE A 141 2.27 -4.31 -5.63
N GLY A 142 2.56 -3.92 -4.39
CA GLY A 142 2.00 -2.73 -3.73
C GLY A 142 2.80 -1.44 -3.96
N THR A 143 4.10 -1.61 -4.11
CA THR A 143 5.07 -0.49 -4.13
C THR A 143 6.13 -0.77 -5.18
N TRP A 144 6.46 0.23 -5.98
CA TRP A 144 7.57 0.18 -6.92
C TRP A 144 8.28 1.53 -7.03
N ALA A 145 9.60 1.51 -7.16
CA ALA A 145 10.36 2.66 -7.60
C ALA A 145 11.60 2.20 -8.38
N ASP A 146 11.87 2.86 -9.49
CA ASP A 146 13.06 2.68 -10.33
C ASP A 146 13.55 4.03 -10.87
N GLU A 147 14.41 4.01 -11.89
CA GLU A 147 14.95 5.20 -12.53
C GLU A 147 13.93 6.01 -13.35
N ASP A 148 12.78 5.42 -13.71
CA ASP A 148 11.80 6.01 -14.62
C ASP A 148 10.54 6.49 -13.87
N CYS A 149 10.15 5.79 -12.80
CA CYS A 149 8.94 6.09 -12.05
C CYS A 149 8.92 5.57 -10.61
N ALA A 150 7.94 6.06 -9.85
CA ALA A 150 7.50 5.49 -8.58
C ALA A 150 5.98 5.26 -8.60
N VAL A 151 5.55 4.15 -8.02
CA VAL A 151 4.16 3.69 -7.96
C VAL A 151 3.85 3.22 -6.54
N SER A 152 2.72 3.67 -6.00
CA SER A 152 2.12 3.11 -4.79
C SER A 152 0.67 2.77 -5.07
N THR A 153 0.24 1.59 -4.67
CA THR A 153 -1.09 1.07 -4.96
C THR A 153 -1.93 0.95 -3.70
N SER A 154 -3.22 0.75 -3.91
CA SER A 154 -4.19 0.36 -2.90
C SER A 154 -5.18 -0.57 -3.56
N GLY A 155 -5.48 -1.72 -2.97
CA GLY A 155 -6.38 -2.70 -3.58
C GLY A 155 -6.45 -3.99 -2.78
N GLY A 156 -6.88 -5.06 -3.46
CA GLY A 156 -7.01 -6.38 -2.88
C GLY A 156 -6.06 -7.44 -3.48
N GLU A 157 -6.36 -8.69 -3.16
CA GLU A 157 -5.58 -9.88 -3.52
C GLU A 157 -5.32 -10.02 -5.03
N ALA A 158 -6.21 -9.50 -5.90
CA ALA A 158 -6.01 -9.66 -7.34
C ALA A 158 -4.80 -8.87 -7.88
N LEU A 159 -4.27 -7.88 -7.15
CA LEU A 159 -3.05 -7.16 -7.54
C LEU A 159 -1.85 -8.09 -7.67
N PHE A 160 -1.76 -9.14 -6.83
CA PHE A 160 -0.71 -10.16 -6.90
C PHE A 160 -0.71 -10.89 -8.24
N ARG A 161 -1.90 -11.13 -8.80
CA ARG A 161 -2.07 -11.93 -10.02
C ARG A 161 -1.54 -11.24 -11.27
N VAL A 162 -1.32 -9.93 -11.21
CA VAL A 162 -0.88 -9.10 -12.34
C VAL A 162 0.40 -8.32 -12.05
N ALA A 163 1.08 -8.61 -10.93
CA ALA A 163 2.26 -7.88 -10.46
C ALA A 163 2.07 -6.35 -10.54
N PHE A 164 0.98 -5.84 -9.96
CA PHE A 164 0.34 -4.60 -10.40
C PHE A 164 1.26 -3.37 -10.46
N ALA A 165 2.01 -3.04 -9.40
CA ALA A 165 2.92 -1.89 -9.42
C ALA A 165 4.05 -2.05 -10.45
N HIS A 166 4.67 -3.25 -10.52
CA HIS A 166 5.72 -3.53 -11.49
C HIS A 166 5.21 -3.55 -12.93
N ASN A 167 3.99 -4.05 -13.18
CA ASN A 167 3.36 -4.07 -14.49
C ASN A 167 3.19 -2.64 -15.06
N ILE A 168 2.78 -1.69 -14.21
CA ILE A 168 2.73 -0.27 -14.58
C ILE A 168 4.13 0.24 -14.94
N ALA A 169 5.11 -0.01 -14.08
CA ALA A 169 6.48 0.47 -14.27
C ALA A 169 7.15 -0.13 -15.52
N ALA A 170 6.97 -1.42 -15.79
CA ALA A 170 7.49 -2.08 -16.98
C ALA A 170 6.99 -1.43 -18.28
N LYS A 171 5.70 -1.07 -18.33
CA LYS A 171 5.13 -0.36 -19.49
C LYS A 171 5.71 1.04 -19.65
N VAL A 172 6.05 1.71 -18.55
CA VAL A 172 6.72 3.02 -18.59
C VAL A 172 8.14 2.89 -19.12
N ALA A 173 8.87 1.87 -18.68
CA ALA A 173 10.21 1.55 -19.20
C ALA A 173 10.16 1.24 -20.72
N ASP A 174 9.07 0.62 -21.20
CA ASP A 174 8.81 0.40 -22.62
C ASP A 174 8.33 1.65 -23.40
N GLY A 175 8.31 2.83 -22.74
CA GLY A 175 8.02 4.12 -23.36
C GLY A 175 6.55 4.55 -23.30
N ALA A 176 5.67 3.83 -22.59
CA ALA A 176 4.31 4.31 -22.37
C ALA A 176 4.30 5.50 -21.39
N SER A 177 3.37 6.43 -21.58
CA SER A 177 3.12 7.45 -20.55
C SER A 177 2.58 6.79 -19.28
N ILE A 178 2.94 7.32 -18.10
CA ILE A 178 2.55 6.76 -16.80
C ILE A 178 1.03 6.57 -16.67
N ARG A 179 0.25 7.52 -17.21
CA ARG A 179 -1.22 7.43 -17.22
C ARG A 179 -1.74 6.33 -18.15
N ALA A 180 -1.12 6.15 -19.32
CA ALA A 180 -1.51 5.09 -20.25
C ALA A 180 -1.17 3.70 -19.69
N ALA A 181 0.03 3.55 -19.11
CA ALA A 181 0.48 2.34 -18.44
C ALA A 181 -0.48 1.92 -17.32
N ALA A 182 -0.84 2.84 -16.43
CA ALA A 182 -1.76 2.57 -15.34
C ALA A 182 -3.19 2.28 -15.81
N LYS A 183 -3.69 3.00 -16.83
CA LYS A 183 -5.00 2.71 -17.41
C LYS A 183 -5.05 1.30 -18.00
N ASP A 184 -3.99 0.87 -18.65
CA ASP A 184 -3.90 -0.48 -19.22
C ASP A 184 -3.82 -1.56 -18.13
N ALA A 185 -2.97 -1.40 -17.12
CA ALA A 185 -2.88 -2.31 -15.99
C ALA A 185 -4.21 -2.45 -15.23
N LEU A 186 -4.94 -1.36 -15.03
CA LEU A 186 -6.27 -1.39 -14.42
C LEU A 186 -7.29 -2.12 -15.29
N LYS A 187 -7.26 -1.95 -16.63
CA LYS A 187 -8.13 -2.71 -17.54
C LYS A 187 -7.84 -4.21 -17.47
N GLU A 188 -6.57 -4.59 -17.43
CA GLU A 188 -6.14 -5.97 -17.25
C GLU A 188 -6.69 -6.56 -15.94
N LEU A 189 -6.49 -5.85 -14.83
CA LEU A 189 -7.02 -6.24 -13.52
C LEU A 189 -8.54 -6.39 -13.53
N LYS A 190 -9.27 -5.41 -14.11
CA LYS A 190 -10.74 -5.45 -14.20
C LYS A 190 -11.25 -6.62 -15.04
N LYS A 191 -10.54 -6.99 -16.11
CA LYS A 191 -10.86 -8.17 -16.92
C LYS A 191 -10.67 -9.46 -16.11
N LEU A 192 -9.60 -9.52 -15.31
CA LEU A 192 -9.23 -10.69 -14.51
C LEU A 192 -10.06 -10.87 -13.24
N ALA A 193 -10.47 -9.75 -12.62
CA ALA A 193 -11.21 -9.68 -11.37
C ALA A 193 -12.22 -8.51 -11.42
N PRO A 194 -13.42 -8.70 -12.02
CA PRO A 194 -14.36 -7.61 -12.28
C PRO A 194 -14.89 -6.87 -11.05
N ASN A 195 -14.83 -7.52 -9.89
CA ASN A 195 -15.30 -6.98 -8.61
C ASN A 195 -14.15 -6.42 -7.75
N GLU A 196 -12.90 -6.50 -8.21
CA GLU A 196 -11.76 -5.96 -7.48
C GLU A 196 -11.79 -4.44 -7.52
N MET A 197 -11.55 -3.83 -6.35
CA MET A 197 -11.28 -2.41 -6.25
C MET A 197 -9.79 -2.20 -6.17
N ALA A 198 -9.29 -1.21 -6.90
CA ALA A 198 -7.87 -0.91 -6.94
C ALA A 198 -7.63 0.54 -7.30
N GLY A 199 -6.50 1.07 -6.90
CA GLY A 199 -6.03 2.37 -7.31
C GLY A 199 -4.53 2.46 -7.20
N ALA A 200 -3.97 3.45 -7.87
CA ALA A 200 -2.56 3.74 -7.82
C ALA A 200 -2.33 5.25 -7.91
N ILE A 201 -1.35 5.71 -7.15
CA ILE A 201 -0.69 7.00 -7.33
C ILE A 201 0.70 6.73 -7.89
N MET A 202 1.15 7.61 -8.78
CA MET A 202 2.38 7.40 -9.52
C MET A 202 2.99 8.70 -9.99
N VAL A 203 4.30 8.73 -10.06
CA VAL A 203 5.08 9.84 -10.59
C VAL A 203 6.17 9.30 -11.52
N SER A 204 6.37 9.99 -12.63
CA SER A 204 7.40 9.73 -13.64
C SER A 204 8.18 11.02 -13.89
N LYS A 205 9.15 10.98 -14.80
CA LYS A 205 10.00 12.14 -15.11
C LYS A 205 9.20 13.40 -15.46
N ASP A 206 8.17 13.25 -16.28
CA ASP A 206 7.47 14.38 -16.92
C ASP A 206 6.00 14.51 -16.47
N SER A 207 5.50 13.57 -15.66
CA SER A 207 4.09 13.55 -15.30
C SER A 207 3.83 12.74 -14.03
N TRP A 208 2.72 13.01 -13.37
CA TRP A 208 2.15 12.18 -12.31
C TRP A 208 0.73 11.78 -12.68
N ALA A 209 0.24 10.71 -12.06
CA ALA A 209 -1.16 10.31 -12.20
C ALA A 209 -1.69 9.71 -10.90
N ALA A 210 -3.01 9.75 -10.77
CA ALA A 210 -3.78 8.94 -9.86
C ALA A 210 -4.92 8.33 -10.68
N LEU A 211 -5.16 7.03 -10.53
CA LEU A 211 -6.25 6.33 -11.21
C LEU A 211 -6.84 5.25 -10.29
N GLN A 212 -8.14 4.99 -10.43
CA GLN A 212 -8.82 3.97 -9.62
C GLN A 212 -9.91 3.20 -10.38
N ILE A 213 -10.17 1.98 -9.90
CA ILE A 213 -11.39 1.19 -10.05
C ILE A 213 -12.05 1.15 -8.67
N GLY A 214 -13.14 1.90 -8.51
CA GLY A 214 -13.84 1.96 -7.24
C GLY A 214 -14.51 3.33 -7.05
N PRO A 215 -15.35 3.46 -6.01
CA PRO A 215 -16.06 4.69 -5.74
C PRO A 215 -15.13 5.83 -5.28
N VAL A 216 -14.13 5.55 -4.43
CA VAL A 216 -13.34 6.59 -3.76
C VAL A 216 -11.87 6.17 -3.54
N MET A 217 -10.95 7.10 -3.83
CA MET A 217 -9.53 7.05 -3.50
C MET A 217 -9.10 8.49 -3.21
N PRO A 218 -8.94 8.87 -1.93
CA PRO A 218 -8.44 10.19 -1.56
C PRO A 218 -6.98 10.33 -2.00
N VAL A 219 -6.63 11.46 -2.62
CA VAL A 219 -5.26 11.75 -3.05
C VAL A 219 -4.97 13.22 -2.79
N ALA A 220 -3.76 13.50 -2.31
CA ALA A 220 -3.20 14.84 -2.26
C ALA A 220 -1.85 14.86 -2.98
N TRP A 221 -1.49 16.01 -3.54
CA TRP A 221 -0.19 16.21 -4.19
C TRP A 221 0.32 17.62 -3.91
N VAL A 222 1.63 17.80 -4.07
CA VAL A 222 2.30 19.09 -3.95
C VAL A 222 2.99 19.37 -5.26
N ASP A 223 2.71 20.53 -5.85
CA ASP A 223 3.36 21.04 -7.05
C ASP A 223 3.76 22.51 -6.89
N ASN A 224 4.14 23.16 -7.98
CA ASN A 224 4.60 24.55 -8.00
C ASN A 224 3.51 25.56 -7.56
N LEU A 225 2.24 25.13 -7.49
CA LEU A 225 1.10 25.92 -7.03
C LEU A 225 0.77 25.68 -5.55
N GLY A 226 1.52 24.81 -4.87
CA GLY A 226 1.32 24.45 -3.46
C GLY A 226 0.66 23.09 -3.25
N LEU A 227 0.07 22.90 -2.06
CA LEU A 227 -0.66 21.69 -1.71
C LEU A 227 -2.03 21.69 -2.38
N GLN A 228 -2.39 20.57 -3.01
CA GLN A 228 -3.65 20.31 -3.69
C GLN A 228 -4.20 18.95 -3.26
N ASP A 229 -5.52 18.78 -3.29
CA ASP A 229 -6.18 17.51 -2.97
C ASP A 229 -7.42 17.26 -3.81
N ALA A 230 -7.78 15.98 -3.95
CA ALA A 230 -8.97 15.54 -4.66
C ALA A 230 -9.48 14.19 -4.13
N ILE A 231 -10.76 13.94 -4.33
CA ILE A 231 -11.41 12.67 -4.02
C ILE A 231 -11.80 11.98 -5.33
N GLY A 232 -11.03 10.95 -5.69
CA GLY A 232 -11.33 10.07 -6.82
C GLY A 232 -10.78 10.52 -8.18
N PHE A 233 -10.24 9.55 -8.92
CA PHE A 233 -9.73 9.71 -10.28
C PHE A 233 -10.20 8.52 -11.14
N PRO A 234 -11.44 8.54 -11.66
CA PRO A 234 -11.96 7.42 -12.43
C PRO A 234 -11.15 7.18 -13.73
N LEU A 235 -11.17 5.92 -14.18
CA LEU A 235 -10.52 5.41 -15.40
C LEU A 235 -10.84 6.14 -16.71
#